data_AF-A0A7C4SMY1-F1
#
_entry.id   AF-A0A7C4SMY1-F1
#
_cell.length_a   1.000
_cell.length_b   1.000
_cell.length_c   1.000
_cell.angle_alpha   90.00
_cell.angle_beta   90.00
_cell.angle_gamma   90.00
#
_symmetry.space_group_name_H-M   'P 1'
#
loop_
_entity.id
_entity.type
_entity.pdbx_description
1 polymer ?
#
loop_
_entity_poly.entity_id
_entity_poly.type
_entity_poly.pdbx_seq_one_letter_code
_entity_poly.pdbx_strand_id
1 'polypeptide(L)'
;MEKILWLLYLTPAIPLGAELLRSGGVPATLGDAAAGITGAVVTALLAHLAYVSTRAARSLTVYDPLTGLFNRQRFDIEYPAEVLRAERQGQALTLATVDIDRFRAINEQFGHDEGDRVLLRLSQALRRLVRAEVDRCYRIGWDQFCILMPGATDAEAAAIIERIWHAAHGEEVGLDRLGGGLSIGVVNLRQGEAPPALLRRAEQIMFEVKQKRKAQIPVSPPADSDA
;
A
#
# COMPACT_ATOMS: atom_id res chain seq x y z
N MET A 1 -16.50 5.39 1.06
CA MET A 1 -16.58 5.21 2.54
C MET A 1 -16.57 6.54 3.30
N GLU A 2 -15.99 7.63 2.77
CA GLU A 2 -16.02 8.97 3.39
C GLU A 2 -17.41 9.65 3.46
N LYS A 3 -18.37 9.26 2.60
CA LYS A 3 -19.71 9.91 2.57
C LYS A 3 -20.61 9.60 3.77
N ILE A 4 -20.33 8.53 4.53
CA ILE A 4 -21.15 8.12 5.70
C ILE A 4 -20.71 8.85 6.99
N LEU A 5 -19.49 9.39 7.03
CA LEU A 5 -18.95 10.09 8.21
C LEU A 5 -19.68 11.42 8.52
N TRP A 6 -20.31 12.07 7.52
CA TRP A 6 -21.13 13.26 7.77
C TRP A 6 -22.41 12.97 8.56
N LEU A 7 -22.93 11.73 8.51
CA LEU A 7 -24.11 11.33 9.31
C LEU A 7 -23.78 11.29 10.81
N LEU A 8 -22.53 11.02 11.20
CA LEU A 8 -22.05 11.10 12.59
C LEU A 8 -21.95 12.55 13.11
N TYR A 9 -21.85 13.54 12.22
CA TYR A 9 -21.95 14.96 12.58
C TYR A 9 -23.40 15.48 12.66
N LEU A 10 -24.37 14.72 12.12
CA LEU A 10 -25.80 14.99 12.26
C LEU A 10 -26.41 14.36 13.53
N THR A 11 -25.76 13.38 14.14
CA THR A 11 -26.20 12.77 15.41
C THR A 11 -26.36 13.74 16.61
N PRO A 12 -25.59 14.83 16.80
CA PRO A 12 -25.91 15.82 17.84
C PRO A 12 -27.22 16.60 17.59
N ALA A 13 -27.76 16.57 16.36
CA ALA A 13 -29.07 17.16 16.07
C ALA A 13 -30.25 16.27 16.49
N ILE A 14 -30.01 14.98 16.76
CA ILE A 14 -31.06 14.02 17.13
C ILE A 14 -31.53 14.20 18.60
N PRO A 15 -30.65 14.35 19.61
CA PRO A 15 -31.11 14.68 20.96
C PRO A 15 -31.76 16.07 21.03
N LEU A 16 -31.18 17.07 20.35
CA LEU A 16 -31.74 18.42 20.32
C LEU A 16 -33.10 18.47 19.62
N GLY A 17 -33.23 17.76 18.49
CA GLY A 17 -34.48 17.61 17.75
C GLY A 17 -35.53 16.78 18.48
N ALA A 18 -35.13 15.71 19.18
CA ALA A 18 -36.04 14.87 19.97
C ALA A 18 -36.51 15.55 21.26
N GLU A 19 -35.72 16.48 21.82
CA GLU A 19 -36.13 17.35 22.93
C GLU A 19 -37.09 18.43 22.42
N LEU A 20 -36.77 19.12 21.31
CA LEU A 20 -37.64 20.10 20.65
C LEU A 20 -39.00 19.50 20.23
N LEU A 21 -39.02 18.25 19.76
CA LEU A 21 -40.25 17.51 19.41
C LEU A 21 -41.06 17.06 20.63
N ARG A 22 -40.43 16.83 21.79
CA ARG A 22 -41.12 16.44 23.03
C ARG A 22 -41.62 17.63 23.84
N SER A 23 -40.89 18.74 23.85
CA SER A 23 -41.22 19.94 24.62
C SER A 23 -42.08 20.95 23.86
N GLY A 24 -42.20 20.82 22.53
CA GLY A 24 -42.94 21.77 21.69
C GLY A 24 -42.31 23.16 21.59
N GLY A 25 -41.03 23.33 22.00
CA GLY A 25 -40.34 24.62 22.03
C GLY A 25 -38.90 24.55 22.54
N VAL A 26 -38.16 25.67 22.39
CA VAL A 26 -36.77 25.89 22.87
C VAL A 26 -36.61 25.36 24.30
N PRO A 27 -35.46 24.73 24.67
CA PRO A 27 -35.24 24.11 25.99
C PRO A 27 -35.82 24.94 27.14
N ALA A 28 -36.69 24.31 27.93
CA ALA A 28 -37.49 24.97 28.97
C ALA A 28 -36.62 25.49 30.13
N THR A 29 -35.41 24.93 30.30
CA THR A 29 -34.45 25.37 31.31
C THR A 29 -33.02 25.39 30.78
N LEU A 30 -32.15 26.17 31.43
CA LEU A 30 -30.70 26.15 31.19
C LEU A 30 -30.09 24.75 31.40
N GLY A 31 -30.71 23.90 32.23
CA GLY A 31 -30.25 22.54 32.50
C GLY A 31 -30.42 21.60 31.30
N ASP A 32 -31.51 21.71 30.55
CA ASP A 32 -31.80 20.85 29.40
C ASP A 32 -30.85 21.15 28.22
N ALA A 33 -30.57 22.44 28.00
CA ALA A 33 -29.57 22.87 27.03
C ALA A 33 -28.16 22.39 27.40
N ALA A 34 -27.79 22.45 28.69
CA ALA A 34 -26.51 21.96 29.17
C ALA A 34 -26.36 20.43 28.99
N ALA A 35 -27.40 19.66 29.31
CA ALA A 35 -27.39 18.20 29.14
C ALA A 35 -27.21 17.77 27.68
N GLY A 36 -27.85 18.46 26.73
CA GLY A 36 -27.68 18.20 25.30
C GLY A 36 -26.25 18.48 24.81
N ILE A 37 -25.65 19.58 25.25
CA ILE A 37 -24.26 19.93 24.92
C ILE A 37 -23.28 18.92 25.52
N THR A 38 -23.46 18.54 26.78
CA THR A 38 -22.61 17.53 27.44
C THR A 38 -22.69 16.18 26.72
N GLY A 39 -23.89 15.73 26.35
CA GLY A 39 -24.06 14.47 25.61
C GLY A 39 -23.38 14.47 24.23
N ALA A 40 -23.47 15.59 23.49
CA ALA A 40 -22.81 15.74 22.20
C ALA A 40 -21.28 15.73 22.33
N VAL A 41 -20.72 16.45 23.31
CA VAL A 41 -19.29 16.49 23.58
C VAL A 41 -18.76 15.11 23.99
N VAL A 42 -19.47 14.41 24.89
CA VAL A 42 -19.10 13.05 25.31
C VAL A 42 -19.12 12.09 24.12
N THR A 43 -20.16 12.14 23.28
CA THR A 43 -20.27 11.26 22.10
C THR A 43 -19.16 11.53 21.08
N ALA A 44 -18.87 12.80 20.79
CA ALA A 44 -17.79 13.18 19.89
C ALA A 44 -16.42 12.76 20.41
N LEU A 45 -16.19 12.89 21.73
CA LEU A 45 -14.96 12.45 22.38
C LEU A 45 -14.81 10.92 22.32
N LEU A 46 -15.88 10.16 22.61
CA LEU A 46 -15.86 8.69 22.51
C LEU A 46 -15.60 8.22 21.08
N ALA A 47 -16.22 8.86 20.08
CA ALA A 47 -15.97 8.56 18.67
C ALA A 47 -14.52 8.90 18.27
N HIS A 48 -13.99 10.03 18.75
CA HIS A 48 -12.60 10.40 18.52
C HIS A 48 -11.61 9.42 19.17
N LEU A 49 -11.86 9.01 20.41
CA LEU A 49 -11.05 8.01 21.12
C LEU A 49 -11.12 6.64 20.43
N ALA A 50 -12.30 6.21 19.98
CA ALA A 50 -12.48 4.99 19.20
C ALA A 50 -11.74 5.05 17.85
N TYR A 51 -11.76 6.21 17.19
CA TYR A 51 -11.01 6.45 15.96
C TYR A 51 -9.49 6.41 16.18
N VAL A 52 -8.99 7.06 17.23
CA VAL A 52 -7.56 7.06 17.58
C VAL A 52 -7.08 5.67 17.98
N SER A 53 -7.86 4.94 18.79
CA SER A 53 -7.52 3.58 19.24
C SER A 53 -7.51 2.55 18.10
N THR A 54 -8.48 2.60 17.19
CA THR A 54 -8.47 1.74 15.99
C THR A 54 -7.31 2.08 15.05
N ARG A 55 -6.92 3.35 14.94
CA ARG A 55 -5.70 3.76 14.25
C ARG A 55 -4.45 3.18 14.91
N ALA A 56 -4.36 3.31 16.24
CA ALA A 56 -3.24 2.79 17.03
C ALA A 56 -3.12 1.27 16.89
N ALA A 57 -4.24 0.54 16.94
CA ALA A 57 -4.28 -0.91 16.74
C ALA A 57 -3.84 -1.32 15.33
N ARG A 58 -4.29 -0.61 14.29
CA ARG A 58 -3.83 -0.84 12.91
C ARG A 58 -2.33 -0.59 12.77
N SER A 59 -1.80 0.41 13.45
CA SER A 59 -0.38 0.75 13.46
C SER A 59 0.51 -0.18 14.29
N LEU A 60 -0.06 -1.18 14.98
CA LEU A 60 0.70 -2.26 15.64
C LEU A 60 0.94 -3.46 14.71
N THR A 61 0.27 -3.50 13.56
CA THR A 61 0.44 -4.61 12.61
C THR A 61 1.76 -4.42 11.86
N VAL A 62 2.68 -5.37 11.98
CA VAL A 62 3.96 -5.36 11.25
C VAL A 62 3.80 -5.92 9.82
N TYR A 63 2.74 -6.71 9.61
CA TYR A 63 2.47 -7.43 8.38
C TYR A 63 1.24 -6.89 7.66
N ASP A 64 1.26 -6.96 6.33
CA ASP A 64 0.09 -6.75 5.47
C ASP A 64 -0.87 -7.94 5.63
N PRO A 65 -2.16 -7.73 5.92
CA PRO A 65 -3.08 -8.82 6.26
C PRO A 65 -3.39 -9.75 5.09
N LEU A 66 -3.29 -9.28 3.84
CA LEU A 66 -3.54 -10.12 2.67
C LEU A 66 -2.31 -10.98 2.34
N THR A 67 -1.15 -10.36 2.20
CA THR A 67 0.06 -11.04 1.70
C THR A 67 0.93 -11.63 2.82
N GLY A 68 0.72 -11.16 4.05
CA GLY A 68 1.59 -11.36 5.21
C GLY A 68 2.95 -10.68 5.10
N LEU A 69 3.27 -9.98 4.00
CA LEU A 69 4.58 -9.34 3.85
C LEU A 69 4.72 -8.23 4.87
N PHE A 70 5.92 -7.71 5.10
CA PHE A 70 6.03 -6.49 5.90
C PHE A 70 5.23 -5.37 5.25
N ASN A 71 4.51 -4.59 6.04
CA ASN A 71 3.70 -3.52 5.48
C ASN A 71 4.53 -2.25 5.24
N ARG A 72 3.88 -1.24 4.64
CA ARG A 72 4.45 0.09 4.42
C ARG A 72 5.05 0.70 5.68
N GLN A 73 4.37 0.60 6.81
CA GLN A 73 4.83 1.19 8.05
C GLN A 73 6.16 0.58 8.52
N ARG A 74 6.30 -0.75 8.39
CA ARG A 74 7.57 -1.42 8.71
C ARG A 74 8.67 -1.00 7.75
N PHE A 75 8.37 -0.86 6.46
CA PHE A 75 9.32 -0.35 5.46
C PHE A 75 9.83 1.05 5.83
N ASP A 76 8.93 1.99 6.12
CA ASP A 76 9.28 3.39 6.42
C ASP A 76 10.18 3.52 7.67
N ILE A 77 10.12 2.56 8.60
CA ILE A 77 10.97 2.51 9.79
C ILE A 77 12.32 1.84 9.49
N GLU A 78 12.31 0.66 8.87
CA GLU A 78 13.52 -0.16 8.71
C GLU A 78 14.42 0.32 7.57
N TYR A 79 13.85 0.72 6.43
CA TYR A 79 14.61 1.06 5.24
C TYR A 79 15.64 2.19 5.50
N PRO A 80 15.26 3.34 6.10
CA PRO A 80 16.22 4.39 6.38
C PRO A 80 17.32 3.94 7.35
N ALA A 81 16.95 3.13 8.36
CA ALA A 81 17.90 2.63 9.34
C ALA A 81 18.94 1.68 8.72
N GLU A 82 18.52 0.80 7.81
CA GLU A 82 19.42 -0.12 7.11
C GLU A 82 20.33 0.62 6.11
N VAL A 83 19.85 1.66 5.42
CA VAL A 83 20.70 2.51 4.56
C VAL A 83 21.82 3.15 5.40
N LEU A 84 21.48 3.78 6.52
CA LEU A 84 22.45 4.41 7.41
C LEU A 84 23.39 3.39 8.06
N ARG A 85 22.94 2.16 8.27
CA ARG A 85 23.79 1.07 8.77
C ARG A 85 24.79 0.62 7.71
N ALA A 86 24.32 0.35 6.48
CA ALA A 86 25.15 -0.09 5.37
C ALA A 86 26.23 0.94 5.05
N GLU A 87 25.88 2.23 5.03
CA GLU A 87 26.81 3.34 4.84
C GLU A 87 27.90 3.37 5.92
N ARG A 88 27.51 3.29 7.20
CA ARG A 88 28.47 3.28 8.33
C ARG A 88 29.39 2.06 8.33
N GLN A 89 28.90 0.92 7.85
CA GLN A 89 29.64 -0.34 7.85
C GLN A 89 30.42 -0.59 6.55
N GLY A 90 30.27 0.29 5.54
CA GLY A 90 30.83 0.07 4.21
C GLY A 90 30.27 -1.19 3.53
N GLN A 91 29.06 -1.61 3.89
CA GLN A 91 28.42 -2.81 3.36
C GLN A 91 27.56 -2.48 2.13
N ALA A 92 27.50 -3.41 1.19
CA ALA A 92 26.57 -3.31 0.07
C ALA A 92 25.12 -3.33 0.57
N LEU A 93 24.24 -2.62 -0.12
CA LEU A 93 22.80 -2.65 0.10
C LEU A 93 22.12 -2.45 -1.24
N THR A 94 21.23 -3.37 -1.61
CA THR A 94 20.42 -3.24 -2.82
C THR A 94 18.96 -3.02 -2.42
N LEU A 95 18.30 -2.10 -3.13
CA LEU A 95 16.88 -1.87 -3.05
C LEU A 95 16.25 -2.20 -4.41
N ALA A 96 15.18 -2.99 -4.40
CA ALA A 96 14.32 -3.18 -5.56
C ALA A 96 12.91 -2.68 -5.27
N THR A 97 12.36 -1.87 -6.17
CA THR A 97 10.94 -1.50 -6.22
C THR A 97 10.25 -2.30 -7.31
N VAL A 98 9.06 -2.81 -7.01
CA VAL A 98 8.33 -3.75 -7.86
C VAL A 98 6.87 -3.30 -7.95
N ASP A 99 6.31 -3.27 -9.16
CA ASP A 99 4.93 -2.87 -9.42
C ASP A 99 4.30 -3.81 -10.46
N ILE A 100 3.07 -4.28 -10.19
CA ILE A 100 2.33 -5.13 -11.12
C ILE A 100 1.70 -4.26 -12.22
N ASP A 101 2.15 -4.46 -13.45
CA ASP A 101 1.61 -3.75 -14.60
C ASP A 101 0.14 -4.13 -14.84
N ARG A 102 -0.69 -3.13 -15.11
CA ARG A 102 -2.12 -3.29 -15.44
C ARG A 102 -2.95 -3.99 -14.35
N PHE A 103 -2.52 -3.96 -13.08
CA PHE A 103 -3.27 -4.60 -11.99
C PHE A 103 -4.74 -4.16 -11.89
N ARG A 104 -5.03 -2.88 -12.13
CA ARG A 104 -6.43 -2.40 -12.22
C ARG A 104 -7.23 -3.10 -13.32
N ALA A 105 -6.65 -3.30 -14.50
CA ALA A 105 -7.33 -4.00 -15.59
C ALA A 105 -7.56 -5.48 -15.27
N ILE A 106 -6.62 -6.12 -14.54
CA ILE A 106 -6.81 -7.48 -14.03
C ILE A 106 -8.03 -7.53 -13.11
N ASN A 107 -8.16 -6.58 -12.17
CA ASN A 107 -9.33 -6.50 -11.28
C ASN A 107 -10.63 -6.25 -12.05
N GLU A 108 -10.61 -5.36 -13.04
CA GLU A 108 -11.79 -5.04 -13.85
C GLU A 108 -12.23 -6.22 -14.73
N GLN A 109 -11.30 -7.03 -15.24
CA GLN A 109 -11.58 -8.14 -16.14
C GLN A 109 -11.89 -9.46 -15.41
N PHE A 110 -11.17 -9.75 -14.32
CA PHE A 110 -11.22 -11.05 -13.63
C PHE A 110 -11.79 -10.97 -12.20
N GLY A 111 -12.11 -9.76 -11.73
CA GLY A 111 -12.63 -9.51 -10.39
C GLY A 111 -11.53 -9.33 -9.33
N HIS A 112 -11.91 -8.69 -8.22
CA HIS A 112 -10.99 -8.41 -7.11
C HIS A 112 -10.42 -9.67 -6.46
N ASP A 113 -11.18 -10.75 -6.38
CA ASP A 113 -10.70 -12.03 -5.83
C ASP A 113 -9.50 -12.58 -6.60
N GLU A 114 -9.47 -12.41 -7.92
CA GLU A 114 -8.33 -12.83 -8.74
C GLU A 114 -7.14 -11.88 -8.57
N GLY A 115 -7.38 -10.58 -8.43
CA GLY A 115 -6.33 -9.63 -8.05
C GLY A 115 -5.68 -9.97 -6.72
N ASP A 116 -6.49 -10.32 -5.71
CA ASP A 116 -5.99 -10.74 -4.40
C ASP A 116 -5.17 -12.04 -4.49
N ARG A 117 -5.59 -12.99 -5.33
CA ARG A 117 -4.80 -14.21 -5.62
C ARG A 117 -3.49 -13.89 -6.32
N VAL A 118 -3.44 -12.93 -7.24
CA VAL A 118 -2.18 -12.49 -7.87
C VAL A 118 -1.24 -11.91 -6.83
N LEU A 119 -1.75 -11.03 -5.95
CA LEU A 119 -0.95 -10.45 -4.87
C LEU A 119 -0.40 -11.51 -3.92
N LEU A 120 -1.22 -12.50 -3.56
CA LEU A 120 -0.82 -13.64 -2.74
C LEU A 120 0.27 -14.47 -3.41
N ARG A 121 0.08 -14.88 -4.66
CA ARG A 121 1.04 -15.70 -5.42
C ARG A 121 2.36 -14.98 -5.61
N LEU A 122 2.32 -13.70 -6.00
CA LEU A 122 3.53 -12.89 -6.12
C LEU A 122 4.25 -12.78 -4.77
N SER A 123 3.53 -12.52 -3.68
CA SER A 123 4.13 -12.39 -2.34
C SER A 123 4.79 -13.67 -1.85
N GLN A 124 4.19 -14.83 -2.15
CA GLN A 124 4.77 -16.14 -1.86
C GLN A 124 6.04 -16.37 -2.68
N ALA A 125 6.01 -16.06 -3.97
CA ALA A 125 7.18 -16.14 -4.84
C ALA A 125 8.31 -15.23 -4.35
N LEU A 126 8.01 -13.97 -4.01
CA LEU A 126 8.99 -13.02 -3.47
C LEU A 126 9.69 -13.58 -2.22
N ARG A 127 8.94 -14.04 -1.22
CA ARG A 127 9.53 -14.61 0.00
C ARG A 127 10.42 -15.82 -0.26
N ARG A 128 10.03 -16.68 -1.20
CA ARG A 128 10.73 -17.93 -1.51
C ARG A 128 12.03 -17.68 -2.29
N LEU A 129 12.07 -16.62 -3.11
CA LEU A 129 13.14 -16.37 -4.06
C LEU A 129 14.23 -15.43 -3.53
N VAL A 130 13.96 -14.67 -2.48
CA VAL A 130 14.99 -13.88 -1.78
C VAL A 130 15.80 -14.74 -0.81
N ARG A 131 16.95 -14.25 -0.34
CA ARG A 131 17.78 -14.96 0.65
C ARG A 131 17.06 -14.91 2.00
N ALA A 132 16.71 -16.09 2.52
CA ALA A 132 16.06 -16.23 3.81
C ALA A 132 16.86 -15.51 4.92
N GLU A 133 16.15 -14.97 5.91
CA GLU A 133 16.68 -14.28 7.11
C GLU A 133 17.34 -12.92 6.89
N VAL A 134 17.92 -12.66 5.72
CA VAL A 134 18.66 -11.40 5.43
C VAL A 134 17.83 -10.44 4.60
N ASP A 135 17.21 -10.93 3.53
CA ASP A 135 16.43 -10.09 2.63
C ASP A 135 15.02 -9.87 3.18
N ARG A 136 14.47 -8.67 2.99
CA ARG A 136 13.13 -8.32 3.48
C ARG A 136 12.23 -7.87 2.34
N CYS A 137 11.04 -8.46 2.28
CA CYS A 137 10.01 -8.11 1.30
C CYS A 137 8.88 -7.33 1.98
N TYR A 138 8.46 -6.24 1.34
CA TYR A 138 7.43 -5.34 1.82
C TYR A 138 6.34 -5.18 0.78
N ARG A 139 5.09 -5.07 1.23
CA ARG A 139 4.00 -4.49 0.43
C ARG A 139 3.81 -3.05 0.87
N ILE A 140 4.14 -2.12 -0.03
CA ILE A 140 4.16 -0.68 0.26
C ILE A 140 2.94 0.06 -0.29
N GLY A 141 2.19 -0.56 -1.21
CA GLY A 141 1.01 0.02 -1.81
C GLY A 141 0.00 -1.05 -2.22
N TRP A 142 -0.90 -0.68 -3.13
CA TRP A 142 -1.96 -1.58 -3.61
C TRP A 142 -1.37 -2.78 -4.36
N ASP A 143 -0.56 -2.51 -5.36
CA ASP A 143 0.12 -3.45 -6.27
C ASP A 143 1.65 -3.27 -6.25
N GLN A 144 2.15 -2.56 -5.24
CA GLN A 144 3.55 -2.15 -5.12
C GLN A 144 4.25 -2.83 -3.96
N PHE A 145 5.46 -3.31 -4.25
CA PHE A 145 6.31 -4.05 -3.35
C PHE A 145 7.72 -3.44 -3.33
N CYS A 146 8.42 -3.65 -2.21
CA CYS A 146 9.84 -3.35 -2.08
C CYS A 146 10.58 -4.59 -1.61
N ILE A 147 11.82 -4.74 -2.06
CA ILE A 147 12.75 -5.77 -1.58
C ILE A 147 14.02 -5.07 -1.13
N LEU A 148 14.38 -5.26 0.13
CA LEU A 148 15.62 -4.76 0.71
C LEU A 148 16.58 -5.93 0.84
N MET A 149 17.76 -5.83 0.21
CA MET A 149 18.75 -6.91 0.15
C MET A 149 20.09 -6.44 0.72
N PRO A 150 20.27 -6.46 2.05
CA PRO A 150 21.55 -6.14 2.69
C PRO A 150 22.65 -7.08 2.23
N GLY A 151 23.83 -6.54 1.95
CA GLY A 151 25.01 -7.29 1.52
C GLY A 151 24.88 -7.97 0.15
N ALA A 152 23.83 -7.71 -0.63
CA ALA A 152 23.75 -8.22 -2.00
C ALA A 152 24.74 -7.49 -2.92
N THR A 153 25.48 -8.27 -3.70
CA THR A 153 26.22 -7.77 -4.85
C THR A 153 25.29 -7.54 -6.04
N ASP A 154 25.74 -6.77 -7.03
CA ASP A 154 25.01 -6.52 -8.28
C ASP A 154 24.59 -7.83 -8.97
N ALA A 155 25.47 -8.83 -8.98
CA ALA A 155 25.21 -10.13 -9.59
C ALA A 155 24.16 -10.95 -8.81
N GLU A 156 24.23 -10.98 -7.48
CA GLU A 156 23.24 -11.66 -6.65
C GLU A 156 21.87 -11.00 -6.77
N ALA A 157 21.82 -9.67 -6.72
CA ALA A 157 20.59 -8.92 -6.92
C ALA A 157 19.99 -9.19 -8.30
N ALA A 158 20.80 -9.15 -9.37
CA ALA A 158 20.34 -9.46 -10.72
C ALA A 158 19.75 -10.88 -10.81
N ALA A 159 20.42 -11.88 -10.23
CA ALA A 159 19.93 -13.26 -10.24
C ALA A 159 18.62 -13.42 -9.44
N ILE A 160 18.47 -12.76 -8.29
CA ILE A 160 17.22 -12.77 -7.52
C ILE A 160 16.09 -12.16 -8.36
N ILE A 161 16.35 -11.01 -8.99
CA ILE A 161 15.36 -10.28 -9.78
C ILE A 161 14.96 -11.03 -11.04
N GLU A 162 15.90 -11.70 -11.71
CA GLU A 162 15.63 -12.58 -12.85
C GLU A 162 14.71 -13.75 -12.46
N ARG A 163 14.97 -14.40 -11.32
CA ARG A 163 14.09 -15.47 -10.82
C ARG A 163 12.69 -14.97 -10.50
N ILE A 164 12.58 -13.79 -9.86
CA ILE A 164 11.29 -13.16 -9.55
C ILE A 164 10.54 -12.87 -10.85
N TRP A 165 11.26 -12.35 -11.84
CA TRP A 165 10.71 -12.04 -13.15
C TRP A 165 10.12 -13.29 -13.83
N HIS A 166 10.87 -14.39 -13.86
CA HIS A 166 10.39 -15.67 -14.38
C HIS A 166 9.21 -16.25 -13.60
N ALA A 167 9.24 -16.22 -12.26
CA ALA A 167 8.13 -16.70 -11.44
C ALA A 167 6.85 -15.90 -11.67
N ALA A 168 6.98 -14.58 -11.86
CA ALA A 168 5.87 -13.69 -12.14
C ALA A 168 5.19 -14.01 -13.50
N HIS A 169 5.96 -14.48 -14.48
CA HIS A 169 5.52 -14.68 -15.87
C HIS A 169 5.19 -16.15 -16.17
N GLY A 170 5.75 -17.06 -15.38
CA GLY A 170 5.41 -18.47 -15.40
C GLY A 170 4.09 -18.79 -14.70
N GLU A 171 3.83 -20.09 -14.51
CA GLU A 171 2.56 -20.58 -13.96
C GLU A 171 2.32 -20.21 -12.49
N GLU A 172 3.40 -19.94 -11.74
CA GLU A 172 3.34 -19.65 -10.31
C GLU A 172 2.49 -18.41 -10.01
N VAL A 173 2.72 -17.29 -10.71
CA VAL A 173 1.89 -16.08 -10.59
C VAL A 173 0.96 -15.90 -11.79
N GLY A 174 1.42 -16.24 -13.00
CA GLY A 174 0.60 -16.24 -14.21
C GLY A 174 0.22 -14.85 -14.73
N LEU A 175 1.07 -13.83 -14.55
CA LEU A 175 0.75 -12.46 -15.01
C LEU A 175 0.54 -12.39 -16.53
N ASP A 176 1.27 -13.17 -17.32
CA ASP A 176 1.11 -13.21 -18.78
C ASP A 176 -0.30 -13.65 -19.21
N ARG A 177 -0.85 -14.67 -18.52
CA ARG A 177 -2.21 -15.18 -18.79
C ARG A 177 -3.29 -14.15 -18.46
N LEU A 178 -2.99 -13.24 -17.55
CA LEU A 178 -3.88 -12.17 -17.11
C LEU A 178 -3.65 -10.86 -17.89
N GLY A 179 -2.75 -10.86 -18.89
CA GLY A 179 -2.38 -9.66 -19.64
C GLY A 179 -1.67 -8.60 -18.80
N GLY A 180 -1.09 -9.00 -17.66
CA GLY A 180 -0.32 -8.18 -16.75
C GLY A 180 1.17 -8.17 -17.08
N GLY A 181 1.95 -7.70 -16.11
CA GLY A 181 3.40 -7.66 -16.20
C GLY A 181 4.01 -7.24 -14.87
N LEU A 182 5.34 -7.16 -14.83
CA LEU A 182 6.06 -6.71 -13.65
C LEU A 182 7.09 -5.64 -14.07
N SER A 183 6.99 -4.46 -13.48
CA SER A 183 7.98 -3.41 -13.64
C SER A 183 8.86 -3.37 -12.39
N ILE A 184 10.18 -3.46 -12.58
CA ILE A 184 11.15 -3.55 -11.48
C ILE A 184 12.23 -2.49 -11.65
N GLY A 185 12.49 -1.72 -10.60
CA GLY A 185 13.64 -0.82 -10.51
C GLY A 185 14.62 -1.30 -9.44
N VAL A 186 15.86 -1.58 -9.82
CA VAL A 186 16.89 -2.13 -8.92
C VAL A 186 18.06 -1.16 -8.81
N VAL A 187 18.49 -0.87 -7.59
CA VAL A 187 19.57 0.07 -7.31
C VAL A 187 20.44 -0.39 -6.15
N ASN A 188 21.74 -0.25 -6.29
CA ASN A 188 22.70 -0.41 -5.19
C ASN A 188 22.96 0.94 -4.51
N LEU A 189 23.08 0.93 -3.19
CA LEU A 189 23.45 2.09 -2.38
C LEU A 189 24.80 2.64 -2.84
N ARG A 190 24.85 3.94 -3.12
CA ARG A 190 26.09 4.66 -3.42
C ARG A 190 26.63 5.30 -2.14
N GLN A 191 27.95 5.48 -2.07
CA GLN A 191 28.58 6.17 -0.95
C GLN A 191 28.03 7.60 -0.81
N GLY A 192 27.63 8.00 0.40
CA GLY A 192 27.04 9.31 0.67
C GLY A 192 25.58 9.48 0.21
N GLU A 193 24.92 8.44 -0.28
CA GLU A 193 23.55 8.53 -0.79
C GLU A 193 22.52 8.43 0.33
N ALA A 194 21.77 9.52 0.53
CA ALA A 194 20.72 9.56 1.54
C ALA A 194 19.57 8.59 1.20
N PRO A 195 18.88 8.01 2.22
CA PRO A 195 17.79 7.06 1.99
C PRO A 195 16.69 7.56 1.03
N PRO A 196 16.21 8.82 1.11
CA PRO A 196 15.22 9.30 0.15
C PRO A 196 15.72 9.35 -1.29
N ALA A 197 17.03 9.56 -1.51
CA ALA A 197 17.61 9.62 -2.85
C ALA A 197 17.71 8.23 -3.49
N LEU A 198 18.13 7.22 -2.72
CA LEU A 198 18.18 5.83 -3.16
C LEU A 198 16.78 5.32 -3.57
N LEU A 199 15.75 5.58 -2.76
CA LEU A 199 14.37 5.16 -3.05
C LEU A 199 13.85 5.82 -4.33
N ARG A 200 14.03 7.14 -4.47
CA ARG A 200 13.62 7.86 -5.70
C ARG A 200 14.31 7.30 -6.94
N ARG A 201 15.58 6.89 -6.85
CA ARG A 201 16.31 6.30 -7.96
C ARG A 201 15.75 4.94 -8.36
N ALA A 202 15.38 4.10 -7.38
CA ALA A 202 14.70 2.84 -7.63
C ALA A 202 13.34 3.06 -8.32
N GLU A 203 12.52 3.95 -7.76
CA GLU A 203 11.20 4.30 -8.30
C GLU A 203 11.28 4.87 -9.72
N GLN A 204 12.28 5.71 -10.00
CA GLN A 204 12.50 6.28 -11.33
C GLN A 204 12.81 5.20 -12.37
N ILE A 205 13.71 4.26 -12.06
CA ILE A 205 14.04 3.14 -12.97
C ILE A 205 12.80 2.27 -13.20
N MET A 206 12.07 1.94 -12.14
CA MET A 206 10.83 1.16 -12.24
C MET A 206 9.80 1.87 -13.13
N PHE A 207 9.65 3.18 -12.96
CA PHE A 207 8.75 4.00 -13.77
C PHE A 207 9.15 3.99 -15.25
N GLU A 208 10.44 4.11 -15.56
CA GLU A 208 10.94 4.03 -16.94
C GLU A 208 10.66 2.67 -17.58
N VAL A 209 10.84 1.57 -16.84
CA VAL A 209 10.47 0.22 -17.29
C VAL A 209 8.96 0.15 -17.57
N LYS A 210 8.14 0.65 -16.65
CA LYS A 210 6.67 0.69 -16.79
C LYS A 210 6.20 1.46 -18.01
N GLN A 211 6.84 2.58 -18.33
CA GLN A 211 6.54 3.37 -19.53
C GLN A 211 6.93 2.63 -20.82
N LYS A 212 8.11 2.01 -20.86
CA LYS A 212 8.55 1.23 -22.02
C LYS A 212 7.60 0.07 -22.32
N ARG A 213 7.13 -0.64 -21.28
CA ARG A 213 6.17 -1.74 -21.46
C ARG A 213 4.82 -1.25 -21.96
N LYS A 214 4.32 -0.12 -21.46
CA LYS A 214 3.09 0.49 -21.99
C LYS A 214 3.22 0.86 -23.47
N ALA A 215 4.37 1.37 -23.89
CA ALA A 215 4.60 1.78 -25.27
C ALA A 215 4.74 0.62 -26.27
N GLN A 216 5.06 -0.59 -25.80
CA GLN A 216 5.21 -1.79 -26.63
C GLN A 216 3.88 -2.52 -26.89
N ILE A 217 2.77 -2.03 -26.35
CA ILE A 217 1.45 -2.60 -26.58
C ILE A 217 0.88 -1.96 -27.85
N PRO A 218 0.55 -2.75 -28.91
CA PRO A 218 -0.16 -2.22 -30.05
C PRO A 218 -1.51 -1.66 -29.58
N VAL A 219 -1.70 -0.35 -29.74
CA VAL A 219 -3.02 0.26 -29.58
C VAL A 219 -3.87 -0.31 -30.73
N SER A 220 -4.89 -1.10 -30.41
CA SER A 220 -5.85 -1.51 -31.43
C SER A 220 -6.40 -0.22 -32.05
N PRO A 221 -6.35 -0.04 -33.39
CA PRO A 221 -6.99 1.12 -34.00
C PRO A 221 -8.47 1.13 -33.57
N PRO A 222 -9.06 2.32 -33.37
CA PRO A 222 -10.48 2.42 -33.04
C PRO A 222 -11.25 1.59 -34.06
N ALA A 223 -12.17 0.75 -33.59
CA ALA A 223 -13.04 -0.01 -34.47
C ALA A 223 -13.70 0.97 -35.43
N ASP A 224 -13.43 0.80 -36.73
CA ASP A 224 -14.05 1.59 -37.78
C ASP A 224 -15.56 1.59 -37.51
N SER A 225 -16.10 2.75 -37.20
CA SER A 225 -17.54 2.95 -37.11
C SER A 225 -18.11 2.72 -38.51
N ASP A 226 -18.96 1.71 -38.59
CA ASP A 226 -19.63 1.15 -39.75
C ASP A 226 -20.00 2.14 -40.88
N ALA A 227 -19.88 1.59 -42.09
CA ALA A 227 -20.40 2.06 -43.37
C ALA A 227 -21.92 2.28 -43.38
#